data_AF-A0A8J3QGN6-F1
#
_entry.id   AF-A0A8J3QGN6-F1
#
_cell.length_a   1.000
_cell.length_b   1.000
_cell.length_c   1.000
_cell.angle_alpha   90.00
_cell.angle_beta   90.00
_cell.angle_gamma   90.00
#
_symmetry.space_group_name_H-M   'P 1'
#
loop_
_entity.id
_entity.type
_entity.pdbx_description
1 polymer ?
#
loop_
_entity_poly.entity_id
_entity_poly.type
_entity_poly.pdbx_seq_one_letter_code
_entity_poly.pdbx_strand_id
1 'polypeptide(L)'
;MVARVIATLALSAGLFASAAGCSSEGASTSCSSTSACTITFDRGVDGAKASVLGVEVALVSATDTTATLKVAGQEVTVQNDQKVEVGDFTVTLKGLTESEAKVEIAR
;
A
#
# COMPACT_ATOMS: atom_id res chain seq x y z
N MET A 1 -47.05 -18.31 -1.67
CA MET A 1 -47.26 -16.94 -2.19
C MET A 1 -46.10 -16.09 -1.66
N VAL A 2 -45.27 -15.54 -2.57
CA VAL A 2 -44.48 -14.27 -2.42
C VAL A 2 -43.29 -14.33 -1.43
N ALA A 3 -42.06 -13.84 -1.65
CA ALA A 3 -41.29 -13.33 -2.79
C ALA A 3 -39.78 -13.36 -2.42
N ARG A 4 -38.91 -13.33 -3.43
CA ARG A 4 -37.44 -13.22 -3.35
C ARG A 4 -37.03 -11.86 -2.76
N VAL A 5 -35.94 -11.82 -1.99
CA VAL A 5 -34.95 -10.73 -2.05
C VAL A 5 -33.55 -11.33 -1.94
N ILE A 6 -32.73 -11.03 -2.94
CA ILE A 6 -31.31 -11.35 -3.06
C ILE A 6 -30.58 -10.26 -2.27
N ALA A 7 -29.70 -10.64 -1.34
CA ALA A 7 -28.72 -9.73 -0.77
C ALA A 7 -27.34 -10.36 -0.91
N THR A 8 -26.72 -10.09 -2.06
CA THR A 8 -25.28 -10.28 -2.29
C THR A 8 -24.52 -9.38 -1.34
N LEU A 9 -24.03 -9.93 -0.24
CA LEU A 9 -23.09 -9.23 0.64
C LEU A 9 -21.68 -9.36 0.03
N ALA A 10 -21.40 -8.50 -0.94
CA ALA A 10 -20.05 -8.19 -1.34
C ALA A 10 -19.45 -7.23 -0.30
N LEU A 11 -18.50 -7.72 0.51
CA LEU A 11 -17.37 -6.91 0.97
C LEU A 11 -16.23 -7.81 1.45
N SER A 12 -15.43 -8.22 0.49
CA SER A 12 -14.13 -8.86 0.65
C SER A 12 -13.05 -7.80 0.94
N ALA A 13 -12.92 -7.36 2.19
CA ALA A 13 -11.81 -6.49 2.58
C ALA A 13 -11.30 -6.82 3.99
N GLY A 14 -10.01 -7.19 4.06
CA GLY A 14 -9.24 -7.14 5.30
C GLY A 14 -9.11 -8.46 6.05
N LEU A 15 -8.60 -9.51 5.39
CA LEU A 15 -8.00 -10.63 6.11
C LEU A 15 -6.75 -10.10 6.83
N PHE A 16 -6.88 -9.78 8.11
CA PHE A 16 -5.80 -9.36 9.01
C PHE A 16 -4.81 -10.53 9.23
N ALA A 17 -3.98 -10.81 8.22
CA ALA A 17 -2.79 -11.61 8.38
C ALA A 17 -1.73 -10.71 9.04
N SER A 18 -1.65 -10.81 10.35
CA SER A 18 -0.59 -10.25 11.18
C SER A 18 0.74 -10.95 10.83
N ALA A 19 1.33 -10.55 9.72
CA ALA A 19 2.73 -10.83 9.43
C ALA A 19 3.57 -10.05 10.45
N ALA A 20 4.19 -10.78 11.38
CA ALA A 20 5.05 -10.24 12.43
C ALA A 20 6.05 -9.22 11.84
N GLY A 21 5.84 -7.93 12.15
CA GLY A 21 6.76 -6.84 11.76
C GLY A 21 6.21 -5.78 10.82
N CYS A 22 4.96 -5.88 10.35
CA CYS A 22 4.31 -4.78 9.63
C CYS A 22 3.37 -4.00 10.53
N SER A 23 3.72 -2.74 10.82
CA SER A 23 2.84 -1.80 11.52
C SER A 23 2.43 -0.72 10.54
N SER A 24 1.13 -0.58 10.27
CA SER A 24 0.64 0.44 9.34
C SER A 24 -0.51 1.24 9.95
N GLU A 25 -0.46 2.55 9.75
CA GLU A 25 -1.42 3.55 10.20
C GLU A 25 -1.96 4.26 8.96
N GLY A 26 -3.25 4.12 8.67
CA GLY A 26 -3.85 4.65 7.43
C GLY A 26 -3.43 3.93 6.15
N ALA A 27 -2.86 2.73 6.28
CA ALA A 27 -2.45 1.88 5.16
C ALA A 27 -2.58 0.40 5.55
N SER A 28 -2.70 -0.47 4.55
CA SER A 28 -2.75 -1.92 4.70
C SER A 28 -1.50 -2.54 4.10
N THR A 29 -0.76 -3.35 4.85
CA THR A 29 0.45 -4.03 4.33
C THR A 29 0.21 -5.53 4.21
N SER A 30 0.51 -6.08 3.04
CA SER A 30 0.46 -7.51 2.72
C SER A 30 1.83 -7.99 2.25
N CYS A 31 2.52 -8.77 3.08
CA CYS A 31 3.78 -9.39 2.73
C CYS A 31 3.56 -10.78 2.17
N SER A 32 3.69 -10.92 0.85
CA SER A 32 3.57 -12.21 0.17
C SER A 32 4.81 -13.10 0.36
N SER A 33 5.96 -12.52 0.73
CA SER A 33 7.25 -13.23 0.89
C SER A 33 8.16 -12.53 1.90
N THR A 34 9.20 -13.22 2.39
CA THR A 34 10.15 -12.66 3.39
C THR A 34 10.92 -11.42 2.93
N SER A 35 10.96 -11.16 1.62
CA SER A 35 11.69 -10.03 1.02
C SER A 35 10.79 -9.08 0.22
N ALA A 36 9.48 -9.31 0.14
CA ALA A 36 8.58 -8.51 -0.68
C ALA A 36 7.24 -8.26 0.02
N CYS A 37 6.87 -6.99 0.13
CA CYS A 37 5.66 -6.53 0.79
C CYS A 37 4.93 -5.48 -0.05
N THR A 38 3.62 -5.64 -0.18
CA THR A 38 2.74 -4.67 -0.85
C THR A 38 2.02 -3.83 0.20
N ILE A 39 2.17 -2.51 0.10
CA ILE A 39 1.52 -1.51 0.93
C ILE A 39 0.43 -0.86 0.09
N THR A 40 -0.79 -0.88 0.60
CA THR A 40 -1.94 -0.17 0.04
C THR A 40 -2.21 1.02 0.94
N PHE A 41 -1.95 2.23 0.46
CA PHE A 41 -2.29 3.47 1.13
C PHE A 41 -3.70 3.90 0.72
N ASP A 42 -4.57 4.16 1.69
CA ASP A 42 -5.89 4.74 1.44
C ASP A 42 -5.73 6.24 1.13
N ARG A 43 -6.12 6.66 -0.09
CA ARG A 43 -6.10 8.08 -0.48
C ARG A 43 -7.22 8.80 0.27
N GLY A 44 -6.87 9.82 1.04
CA GLY A 44 -7.79 10.58 1.90
C GLY A 44 -7.54 10.39 3.39
N VAL A 45 -6.56 9.56 3.79
CA VAL A 45 -6.04 9.53 5.16
C VAL A 45 -4.81 10.42 5.26
N ASP A 46 -4.89 11.48 6.06
CA ASP A 46 -3.75 12.35 6.35
C ASP A 46 -2.68 11.60 7.15
N GLY A 47 -1.44 11.61 6.66
CA GLY A 47 -0.29 11.03 7.37
C GLY A 47 -0.21 9.50 7.33
N ALA A 48 -0.74 8.87 6.28
CA ALA A 48 -0.64 7.43 6.08
C ALA A 48 0.83 6.95 6.04
N LYS A 49 1.17 6.03 6.94
CA LYS A 49 2.53 5.51 7.13
C LYS A 49 2.50 4.01 7.40
N ALA A 50 3.45 3.29 6.83
CA ALA A 50 3.63 1.87 7.01
C ALA A 50 5.10 1.58 7.32
N SER A 51 5.35 0.83 8.38
CA SER A 51 6.64 0.26 8.71
C SER A 51 6.68 -1.19 8.22
N VAL A 52 7.61 -1.48 7.33
CA VAL A 52 7.68 -2.74 6.58
C VAL A 52 9.14 -3.18 6.52
N LEU A 53 9.45 -4.43 6.86
CA LEU A 53 10.83 -4.95 6.89
C LEU A 53 11.81 -4.11 7.75
N GLY A 54 11.30 -3.35 8.72
CA GLY A 54 12.11 -2.45 9.56
C GLY A 54 12.45 -1.09 8.93
N VAL A 55 11.89 -0.77 7.75
CA VAL A 55 11.94 0.58 7.16
C VAL A 55 10.58 1.25 7.21
N GLU A 56 10.57 2.55 7.48
CA GLU A 56 9.36 3.36 7.46
C GLU A 56 9.10 3.90 6.04
N VAL A 57 7.85 3.80 5.62
CA VAL A 57 7.35 4.25 4.34
C VAL A 57 6.15 5.14 4.59
N ALA A 58 6.29 6.43 4.35
CA ALA A 58 5.20 7.39 4.49
C ALA A 58 4.74 7.87 3.12
N LEU A 59 3.44 7.93 2.88
CA LEU A 59 2.92 8.58 1.69
C LEU A 59 2.89 10.10 1.94
N VAL A 60 3.70 10.85 1.19
CA VAL A 60 3.74 12.31 1.29
C VAL A 60 2.66 12.91 0.41
N SER A 61 2.53 12.41 -0.83
CA SER A 61 1.47 12.79 -1.75
C SER A 61 1.22 11.70 -2.78
N ALA A 62 -0.02 11.53 -3.21
CA ALA A 62 -0.38 10.70 -4.35
C ALA A 62 -1.29 11.49 -5.28
N THR A 63 -0.86 11.65 -6.53
CA THR A 63 -1.67 12.21 -7.62
C THR A 63 -2.29 11.07 -8.44
N ASP A 64 -2.78 11.34 -9.64
CA ASP A 64 -3.35 10.31 -10.53
C ASP A 64 -2.31 9.57 -11.38
N THR A 65 -1.08 10.10 -11.44
CA THR A 65 0.01 9.51 -12.25
C THR A 65 1.30 9.28 -11.47
N THR A 66 1.47 9.93 -10.32
CA THR A 66 2.70 9.90 -9.53
C THR A 66 2.41 9.77 -8.04
N ALA A 67 3.24 9.00 -7.33
CA ALA A 67 3.22 8.92 -5.87
C ALA A 67 4.56 9.37 -5.30
N THR A 68 4.52 10.33 -4.38
CA THR A 68 5.66 10.77 -3.59
C THR A 68 5.61 10.05 -2.24
N LEU A 69 6.63 9.22 -2.03
CA LEU A 69 6.77 8.37 -0.86
C LEU A 69 8.06 8.75 -0.14
N LYS A 70 8.05 8.69 1.18
CA LYS A 70 9.24 8.83 2.01
C LYS A 70 9.62 7.46 2.54
N VAL A 71 10.69 6.89 2.00
CA VAL A 71 11.17 5.53 2.29
C VAL A 71 12.47 5.64 3.06
N ALA A 72 12.54 5.07 4.26
CA ALA A 72 13.71 5.15 5.15
C ALA A 72 14.19 6.60 5.40
N GLY A 73 13.25 7.56 5.41
CA GLY A 73 13.55 8.98 5.57
C GLY A 73 13.96 9.72 4.29
N GLN A 74 14.11 9.03 3.16
CA GLN A 74 14.41 9.62 1.85
C GLN A 74 13.13 9.80 1.04
N GLU A 75 12.91 11.00 0.51
CA GLU A 75 11.76 11.30 -0.33
C GLU A 75 12.02 10.86 -1.78
N VAL A 76 11.09 10.08 -2.33
CA VAL A 76 11.21 9.45 -3.64
C VAL A 76 9.88 9.58 -4.36
N THR A 77 9.94 10.02 -5.61
CA THR A 77 8.77 10.10 -6.49
C THR A 77 8.80 8.92 -7.45
N VAL A 78 7.71 8.15 -7.46
CA VAL A 78 7.54 6.98 -8.32
C VAL A 78 6.35 7.23 -9.25
N GLN A 79 6.54 6.98 -10.54
CA GLN A 79 5.49 7.07 -11.54
C GLN A 79 4.80 5.71 -11.72
N ASN A 80 3.61 5.71 -12.30
CA ASN A 80 2.93 4.46 -12.64
C ASN A 80 3.82 3.61 -13.57
N ASP A 81 3.88 2.30 -13.29
CA ASP A 81 4.77 1.34 -13.97
C ASP A 81 6.29 1.59 -13.86
N GLN A 82 6.72 2.54 -13.03
CA GLN A 82 8.15 2.69 -12.70
C GLN A 82 8.55 1.90 -11.46
N LYS A 83 9.80 1.45 -11.52
CA LYS A 83 10.55 0.92 -10.39
C LYS A 83 11.61 1.93 -10.00
N VAL A 84 11.70 2.24 -8.72
CA VAL A 84 12.71 3.13 -8.16
C VAL A 84 13.44 2.41 -7.05
N GLU A 85 14.76 2.44 -7.10
CA GLU A 85 15.61 1.86 -6.07
C GLU A 85 15.96 2.92 -5.03
N VAL A 86 15.79 2.57 -3.75
CA VAL A 86 16.02 3.44 -2.60
C VAL A 86 16.90 2.68 -1.61
N GLY A 87 18.20 2.90 -1.68
CA GLY A 87 19.18 2.10 -0.95
C GLY A 87 19.15 0.64 -1.42
N ASP A 88 18.90 -0.28 -0.49
CA ASP A 88 18.80 -1.72 -0.77
C ASP A 88 17.37 -2.16 -1.14
N PHE A 89 16.40 -1.23 -1.24
CA PHE A 89 15.00 -1.55 -1.48
C PHE A 89 14.58 -1.11 -2.88
N THR A 90 13.83 -1.97 -3.57
CA THR A 90 13.14 -1.65 -4.82
C THR A 90 11.69 -1.30 -4.53
N VAL A 91 11.29 -0.07 -4.85
CA VAL A 91 9.93 0.44 -4.74
C VAL A 91 9.28 0.39 -6.11
N THR A 92 8.15 -0.31 -6.22
CA THR A 92 7.40 -0.46 -7.47
C THR A 92 5.96 0.00 -7.25
N LEU A 93 5.48 0.90 -8.11
CA LEU A 93 4.05 1.24 -8.12
C LEU A 93 3.28 0.10 -8.78
N LYS A 94 2.41 -0.59 -8.02
CA LYS A 94 1.57 -1.68 -8.54
C LYS A 94 0.25 -1.18 -9.09
N GLY A 95 -0.22 -0.04 -8.59
CA GLY A 95 -1.42 0.58 -9.09
C GLY A 95 -1.76 1.83 -8.30
N LEU A 96 -2.26 2.83 -9.02
CA LEU A 96 -2.72 4.08 -8.46
C LEU A 96 -4.18 4.22 -8.88
N THR A 97 -5.09 4.32 -7.91
CA THR A 97 -6.52 4.53 -8.14
C THR A 97 -6.95 5.83 -7.49
N GLU A 98 -8.20 6.24 -7.71
CA GLU A 98 -8.77 7.43 -7.07
C GLU A 98 -8.87 7.28 -5.53
N SER A 99 -8.94 6.04 -5.02
CA SER A 99 -9.16 5.75 -3.60
C SER A 99 -7.98 5.08 -2.90
N GLU A 100 -7.08 4.42 -3.64
CA GLU A 100 -5.97 3.63 -3.07
C GLU A 100 -4.70 3.77 -3.92
N ALA A 101 -3.54 3.82 -3.26
CA ALA A 101 -2.21 3.73 -3.87
C ALA A 101 -1.51 2.44 -3.42
N LYS A 102 -1.25 1.53 -4.36
CA LYS A 102 -0.60 0.23 -4.13
C LYS A 102 0.86 0.31 -4.52
N VAL A 103 1.72 0.11 -3.53
CA VAL A 103 3.17 0.19 -3.64
C VAL A 103 3.76 -1.13 -3.17
N GLU A 104 4.52 -1.81 -4.01
CA GLU A 104 5.30 -2.96 -3.59
C GLU A 104 6.72 -2.53 -3.26
N ILE A 105 7.23 -3.01 -2.14
CA ILE A 105 8.61 -2.84 -1.72
C ILE A 105 9.24 -4.22 -1.62
N ALA A 106 10.35 -4.38 -2.33
CA ALA A 106 11.16 -5.58 -2.29
C ALA A 106 12.60 -5.24 -1.88
N ARG A 107 13.30 -6.20 -1.28
CA ARG A 107 14.74 -6.15 -1.03
C ARG A 107 15.46 -7.17 -1.89
#